data_AF-A0A6L3ML11-F1
#
_entry.id   AF-A0A6L3ML11-F1
#
_cell.length_a   1.000
_cell.length_b   1.000
_cell.length_c   1.000
_cell.angle_alpha   90.00
_cell.angle_beta   90.00
_cell.angle_gamma   90.00
#
_symmetry.space_group_name_H-M   'P 1'
#
loop_
_entity.id
_entity.type
_entity.pdbx_description
1 polymer ?
#
loop_
_entity_poly.entity_id
_entity_poly.type
_entity_poly.pdbx_seq_one_letter_code
_entity_poly.pdbx_strand_id
1 'polypeptide(L)'
;REPVRQVRALVEDAIRAARRHLYIENQYLTATVVRETLSARLADVDGPDVTVVAPRVQSGWLQEATMGVLRARLHATLKSADRFDRYRLLYPHVDGLGDACVNVHSKIQIVDDECIVIGSANLNNRSMVLDTECCIALVAAGEPRIRAAIAGMRDRLLAEHLGTTPEAVAAALAQAGRPNAALDRLRAKPGRTLRTL
;
A
#
# COMPACT_ATOMS: atom_id res chain seq x y z
N ARG A 1 -18.04 -21.37 -18.08
CA ARG A 1 -17.68 -19.95 -18.32
C ARG A 1 -16.23 -19.76 -17.96
N GLU A 2 -15.47 -19.04 -18.77
CA GLU A 2 -14.07 -18.71 -18.47
C GLU A 2 -13.99 -17.75 -17.26
N PRO A 3 -13.04 -17.92 -16.33
CA PRO A 3 -12.93 -17.05 -15.17
C PRO A 3 -12.50 -15.63 -15.58
N VAL A 4 -13.24 -14.62 -15.13
CA VAL A 4 -12.87 -13.20 -15.31
C VAL A 4 -11.74 -12.85 -14.34
N ARG A 5 -10.62 -12.34 -14.86
CA ARG A 5 -9.41 -12.01 -14.07
C ARG A 5 -9.01 -10.53 -14.13
N GLN A 6 -9.97 -9.66 -14.45
CA GLN A 6 -9.75 -8.22 -14.64
C GLN A 6 -9.21 -7.54 -13.37
N VAL A 7 -9.66 -7.93 -12.18
CA VAL A 7 -9.12 -7.41 -10.92
C VAL A 7 -7.64 -7.74 -10.77
N ARG A 8 -7.24 -8.98 -11.03
CA ARG A 8 -5.83 -9.39 -11.01
C ARG A 8 -5.00 -8.58 -12.01
N ALA A 9 -5.49 -8.44 -13.24
CA ALA A 9 -4.81 -7.66 -14.28
C ALA A 9 -4.67 -6.19 -13.86
N LEU A 10 -5.74 -5.59 -13.32
CA LEU A 10 -5.73 -4.21 -12.82
C LEU A 10 -4.70 -4.00 -11.71
N VAL A 11 -4.59 -4.92 -10.76
CA VAL A 11 -3.57 -4.85 -9.69
C VAL A 11 -2.16 -4.92 -10.29
N GLU A 12 -1.93 -5.86 -11.20
CA GLU A 12 -0.63 -6.02 -11.86
C GLU A 12 -0.24 -4.76 -12.66
N ASP A 13 -1.16 -4.25 -13.47
CA ASP A 13 -0.96 -3.06 -14.30
C ASP A 13 -0.72 -1.81 -13.44
N ALA A 14 -1.46 -1.64 -12.34
CA ALA A 14 -1.26 -0.54 -11.40
C ALA A 14 0.15 -0.57 -10.78
N ILE A 15 0.63 -1.75 -10.38
CA ILE A 15 1.99 -1.90 -9.83
C ILE A 15 3.04 -1.60 -10.91
N ARG A 16 2.85 -2.11 -12.14
CA ARG A 16 3.79 -1.89 -13.26
C ARG A 16 3.85 -0.42 -13.69
N ALA A 17 2.73 0.29 -13.61
CA ALA A 17 2.64 1.70 -14.01
C ALA A 17 3.38 2.65 -13.06
N ALA A 18 3.61 2.25 -11.80
CA ALA A 18 4.23 3.10 -10.79
C ALA A 18 5.69 3.45 -11.11
N ARG A 19 5.99 4.75 -11.11
CA ARG A 19 7.30 5.36 -11.39
C ARG A 19 7.89 6.11 -10.20
N ARG A 20 7.06 6.80 -9.40
CA ARG A 20 7.50 7.64 -8.27
C ARG A 20 7.04 7.09 -6.93
N HIS A 21 5.75 6.83 -6.77
CA HIS A 21 5.14 6.35 -5.53
C HIS A 21 4.02 5.36 -5.81
N LEU A 22 4.07 4.22 -5.12
CA LEU A 22 2.97 3.28 -4.98
C LEU A 22 2.58 3.20 -3.51
N TYR A 23 1.44 3.77 -3.17
CA TYR A 23 0.84 3.70 -1.83
C TYR A 23 -0.26 2.65 -1.81
N ILE A 24 -0.17 1.69 -0.90
CA ILE A 24 -1.13 0.59 -0.77
C ILE A 24 -1.63 0.54 0.66
N GLU A 25 -2.94 0.44 0.86
CA GLU A 25 -3.48 -0.10 2.12
C GLU A 25 -4.28 -1.36 1.82
N ASN A 26 -3.91 -2.47 2.46
CA ASN A 26 -4.61 -3.72 2.26
C ASN A 26 -4.63 -4.60 3.51
N GLN A 27 -5.78 -5.20 3.78
CA GLN A 27 -5.96 -6.15 4.87
C GLN A 27 -5.05 -7.38 4.75
N TYR A 28 -4.79 -7.86 3.53
CA TYR A 28 -3.89 -8.98 3.29
C TYR A 28 -2.86 -8.63 2.23
N LEU A 29 -1.63 -9.10 2.44
CA LEU A 29 -0.51 -8.93 1.51
C LEU A 29 0.22 -10.27 1.36
N THR A 30 -0.33 -11.16 0.54
CA THR A 30 0.14 -12.54 0.36
C THR A 30 -0.01 -13.07 -1.07
N ALA A 31 -0.52 -12.26 -2.00
CA ALA A 31 -0.72 -12.66 -3.39
C ALA A 31 0.60 -12.85 -4.15
N THR A 32 0.67 -13.94 -4.92
CA THR A 32 1.83 -14.30 -5.73
C THR A 32 2.11 -13.25 -6.82
N VAL A 33 1.06 -12.80 -7.51
CA VAL A 33 1.16 -11.77 -8.56
C VAL A 33 1.72 -10.44 -8.01
N VAL A 34 1.33 -10.07 -6.78
CA VAL A 34 1.81 -8.85 -6.12
C VAL A 34 3.28 -8.99 -5.74
N ARG A 35 3.66 -10.13 -5.15
CA ARG A 35 5.06 -10.43 -4.83
C ARG A 35 5.95 -10.31 -6.06
N GLU A 36 5.59 -10.98 -7.15
CA GLU A 36 6.41 -11.04 -8.37
C GLU A 36 6.52 -9.68 -9.05
N THR A 37 5.40 -8.97 -9.17
CA THR A 37 5.37 -7.67 -9.85
C THR A 37 6.12 -6.61 -9.02
N LEU A 38 5.90 -6.55 -7.70
CA LEU A 38 6.63 -5.63 -6.83
C LEU A 38 8.13 -5.96 -6.76
N SER A 39 8.52 -7.23 -6.68
CA SER A 39 9.93 -7.62 -6.69
C SER A 39 10.64 -7.12 -7.96
N ALA A 40 10.00 -7.25 -9.12
CA ALA A 40 10.55 -6.72 -10.37
C ALA A 40 10.70 -5.19 -10.34
N ARG A 41 9.70 -4.46 -9.83
CA ARG A 41 9.76 -2.99 -9.72
C ARG A 41 10.77 -2.50 -8.68
N LEU A 42 10.93 -3.21 -7.56
CA LEU A 42 11.89 -2.87 -6.50
C LEU A 42 13.35 -3.15 -6.89
N ALA A 43 13.58 -4.11 -7.79
CA ALA A 43 14.89 -4.40 -8.35
C ALA A 43 15.32 -3.43 -9.46
N ASP A 44 14.37 -2.65 -10.00
CA ASP A 44 14.61 -1.66 -11.07
C ASP A 44 15.23 -0.37 -10.50
N VAL A 45 16.28 0.13 -11.15
CA VAL A 45 16.96 1.39 -10.81
C VAL A 45 16.03 2.60 -10.91
N ASP A 46 15.04 2.54 -11.80
CA ASP A 46 14.01 3.57 -11.97
C ASP A 46 12.67 3.19 -11.29
N GLY A 47 12.72 2.23 -10.36
CA GLY A 47 11.59 1.81 -9.54
C GLY A 47 11.01 2.88 -8.60
N PRO A 48 9.70 2.79 -8.29
CA PRO A 48 9.01 3.71 -7.40
C PRO A 48 9.40 3.48 -5.94
N ASP A 49 9.09 4.44 -5.07
CA ASP A 49 8.91 4.13 -3.65
C ASP A 49 7.62 3.33 -3.47
N VAL A 50 7.67 2.26 -2.69
CA VAL A 50 6.52 1.42 -2.36
C VAL A 50 6.26 1.52 -0.86
N THR A 51 5.10 2.06 -0.51
CA THR A 51 4.60 2.11 0.87
C THR A 51 3.38 1.20 0.98
N VAL A 52 3.42 0.24 1.89
CA VAL A 52 2.28 -0.63 2.18
C VAL A 52 1.87 -0.45 3.64
N VAL A 53 0.61 -0.10 3.88
CA VAL A 53 -0.02 -0.12 5.20
C VAL A 53 -0.87 -1.38 5.33
N ALA A 54 -0.59 -2.19 6.34
CA ALA A 54 -1.26 -3.46 6.60
C ALA A 54 -1.62 -3.59 8.09
N PRO A 55 -2.54 -4.49 8.47
CA PRO A 55 -2.84 -4.76 9.87
C PRO A 55 -1.60 -5.21 10.65
N ARG A 56 -1.44 -4.76 11.91
CA ARG A 56 -0.39 -5.30 12.80
C ARG A 56 -0.59 -6.80 13.00
N VAL A 57 -1.79 -7.17 13.42
CA VAL A 57 -2.25 -8.53 13.68
C VAL A 57 -3.33 -8.89 12.67
N GLN A 58 -3.35 -10.14 12.19
CA GLN A 58 -4.43 -10.64 11.34
C GLN A 58 -5.43 -11.36 12.25
N SER A 59 -6.72 -11.05 12.20
CA SER A 59 -7.68 -11.66 13.12
C SER A 59 -7.86 -13.17 12.84
N GLY A 60 -7.91 -13.97 13.92
CA GLY A 60 -8.24 -15.40 13.91
C GLY A 60 -7.01 -16.32 13.95
N TRP A 61 -6.96 -17.23 14.94
CA TRP A 61 -5.79 -18.10 15.22
C TRP A 61 -5.29 -18.90 14.00
N LEU A 62 -6.19 -19.42 13.17
CA LEU A 62 -5.84 -20.19 11.96
C LEU A 62 -5.33 -19.27 10.84
N GLN A 63 -5.88 -18.06 10.75
CA GLN A 63 -5.46 -17.03 9.81
C GLN A 63 -4.08 -16.49 10.20
N GLU A 64 -3.78 -16.26 11.47
CA GLU A 64 -2.44 -15.85 11.93
C GLU A 64 -1.37 -16.89 11.56
N ALA A 65 -1.61 -18.18 11.83
CA ALA A 65 -0.63 -19.23 11.60
C ALA A 65 -0.27 -19.40 10.11
N THR A 66 -1.25 -19.29 9.21
CA THR A 66 -1.01 -19.50 7.77
C THR A 66 -0.74 -18.19 7.04
N MET A 67 -1.57 -17.17 7.25
CA MET A 67 -1.47 -15.90 6.53
C MET A 67 -0.32 -15.03 7.06
N GLY A 68 0.01 -15.13 8.35
CA GLY A 68 1.21 -14.51 8.92
C GLY A 68 2.48 -15.04 8.27
N VAL A 69 2.61 -16.36 8.10
CA VAL A 69 3.75 -17.01 7.42
C VAL A 69 3.82 -16.61 5.95
N LEU A 70 2.70 -16.60 5.24
CA LEU A 70 2.66 -16.18 3.83
C LEU A 70 3.06 -14.72 3.67
N ARG A 71 2.60 -13.83 4.57
CA ARG A 71 2.99 -12.42 4.58
C ARG A 71 4.47 -12.27 4.89
N ALA A 72 5.00 -12.99 5.86
CA ALA A 72 6.42 -12.95 6.21
C ALA A 72 7.30 -13.38 5.03
N ARG A 73 6.92 -14.46 4.31
CA ARG A 73 7.62 -14.91 3.10
C ARG A 73 7.57 -13.88 1.97
N LEU A 74 6.40 -13.29 1.72
CA LEU A 74 6.26 -12.22 0.73
C LEU A 74 7.13 -11.02 1.12
N HIS A 75 7.05 -10.57 2.37
CA HIS A 75 7.84 -9.45 2.89
C HIS A 75 9.35 -9.68 2.75
N ALA A 76 9.84 -10.86 3.14
CA ALA A 76 11.25 -11.22 2.99
C ALA A 76 11.70 -11.21 1.52
N THR A 77 10.84 -11.66 0.60
CA THR A 77 11.11 -11.62 -0.84
C THR A 77 11.20 -10.17 -1.35
N LEU A 78 10.28 -9.30 -0.93
CA LEU A 78 10.30 -7.88 -1.31
C LEU A 78 11.52 -7.16 -0.73
N LYS A 79 11.86 -7.40 0.54
CA LYS A 79 13.08 -6.85 1.16
C LYS A 79 14.36 -7.30 0.46
N SER A 80 14.42 -8.55 -0.02
CA SER A 80 15.58 -9.08 -0.76
C SER A 80 15.67 -8.49 -2.17
N ALA A 81 14.53 -8.17 -2.79
CA ALA A 81 14.49 -7.55 -4.11
C ALA A 81 14.77 -6.03 -4.08
N ASP A 82 14.49 -5.37 -2.96
CA ASP A 82 14.68 -3.93 -2.77
C ASP A 82 16.16 -3.55 -2.62
N ARG A 83 16.81 -3.29 -3.75
CA ARG A 83 18.23 -2.90 -3.81
C ARG A 83 18.47 -1.43 -3.47
N PHE A 84 17.41 -0.63 -3.35
CA PHE A 84 17.49 0.83 -3.34
C PHE A 84 16.81 1.47 -2.11
N ASP A 85 16.44 0.67 -1.11
CA ASP A 85 15.72 1.08 0.11
C ASP A 85 14.39 1.79 -0.18
N ARG A 86 13.62 1.26 -1.13
CA ARG A 86 12.37 1.83 -1.65
C ARG A 86 11.13 1.18 -1.07
N TYR A 87 11.24 0.13 -0.27
CA TYR A 87 10.10 -0.59 0.29
C TYR A 87 9.89 -0.27 1.78
N ARG A 88 8.64 0.02 2.14
CA ARG A 88 8.16 0.16 3.51
C ARG A 88 6.92 -0.71 3.71
N LEU A 89 6.95 -1.62 4.69
CA LEU A 89 5.78 -2.31 5.21
C LEU A 89 5.46 -1.75 6.59
N LEU A 90 4.30 -1.11 6.71
CA LEU A 90 3.92 -0.30 7.85
C LEU A 90 2.59 -0.78 8.43
N TYR A 91 2.34 -0.46 9.69
CA TYR A 91 1.05 -0.60 10.34
C TYR A 91 0.70 0.67 11.14
N PRO A 92 -0.61 1.01 11.29
CA PRO A 92 -1.00 2.15 12.10
C PRO A 92 -0.85 1.84 13.60
N HIS A 93 -0.16 2.73 14.29
CA HIS A 93 0.10 2.68 15.72
C HIS A 93 -0.52 3.91 16.40
N VAL A 94 -1.12 3.69 17.57
CA VAL A 94 -1.61 4.77 18.43
C VAL A 94 -1.16 4.47 19.85
N ASP A 95 -0.49 5.42 20.49
CA ASP A 95 -0.11 5.30 21.90
C ASP A 95 -1.35 5.10 22.79
N GLY A 96 -1.22 4.27 23.82
CA GLY A 96 -2.30 3.97 24.76
C GLY A 96 -3.29 2.89 24.32
N LEU A 97 -3.14 2.28 23.14
CA LEU A 97 -4.00 1.16 22.70
C LEU A 97 -3.72 -0.19 23.40
N GLY A 98 -2.61 -0.32 24.13
CA GLY A 98 -2.20 -1.61 24.71
C GLY A 98 -1.99 -2.67 23.63
N ASP A 99 -2.68 -3.81 23.76
CA ASP A 99 -2.66 -4.91 22.78
C ASP A 99 -3.62 -4.70 21.60
N ALA A 100 -4.49 -3.70 21.66
CA ALA A 100 -5.38 -3.36 20.55
C ALA A 100 -4.59 -2.77 19.36
N CYS A 101 -5.17 -2.86 18.17
CA CYS A 101 -4.60 -2.25 16.97
C CYS A 101 -5.69 -1.62 16.11
N VAL A 102 -5.28 -0.63 15.30
CA VAL A 102 -6.15 -0.09 14.26
C VAL A 102 -6.34 -1.15 13.19
N ASN A 103 -7.59 -1.53 12.94
CA ASN A 103 -7.92 -2.52 11.93
C ASN A 103 -7.82 -1.91 10.53
N VAL A 104 -6.87 -2.38 9.72
CA VAL A 104 -6.74 -1.98 8.32
C VAL A 104 -7.60 -2.92 7.47
N HIS A 105 -8.82 -2.50 7.16
CA HIS A 105 -9.75 -3.24 6.30
C HIS A 105 -9.80 -2.68 4.86
N SER A 106 -9.06 -1.60 4.59
CA SER A 106 -8.92 -0.98 3.27
C SER A 106 -8.49 -1.98 2.20
N LYS A 107 -8.88 -1.71 0.95
CA LYS A 107 -8.30 -2.31 -0.27
C LYS A 107 -8.12 -1.20 -1.29
N ILE A 108 -7.05 -0.44 -1.13
CA ILE A 108 -6.75 0.75 -1.91
C ILE A 108 -5.31 0.70 -2.43
N GLN A 109 -5.12 1.18 -3.65
CA GLN A 109 -3.81 1.40 -4.26
C GLN A 109 -3.81 2.76 -4.94
N ILE A 110 -2.80 3.59 -4.69
CA ILE A 110 -2.60 4.90 -5.32
C ILE A 110 -1.25 4.88 -6.02
N VAL A 111 -1.25 5.22 -7.31
CA VAL A 111 -0.11 5.17 -8.22
C VAL A 111 0.20 6.58 -8.71
N ASP A 112 1.32 7.15 -8.30
CA ASP A 112 1.88 8.42 -8.79
C ASP A 112 0.91 9.63 -8.81
N ASP A 113 -0.12 9.60 -7.98
CA ASP A 113 -1.28 10.50 -8.02
C ASP A 113 -2.07 10.47 -9.36
N GLU A 114 -1.75 9.52 -10.25
CA GLU A 114 -2.33 9.34 -11.58
C GLU A 114 -3.45 8.33 -11.61
N CYS A 115 -3.41 7.34 -10.73
CA CYS A 115 -4.42 6.30 -10.65
C CYS A 115 -4.70 5.95 -9.19
N ILE A 116 -5.98 5.78 -8.87
CA ILE A 116 -6.42 5.19 -7.61
C ILE A 116 -7.34 4.00 -7.91
N VAL A 117 -7.03 2.87 -7.30
CA VAL A 117 -7.86 1.66 -7.34
C VAL A 117 -8.45 1.43 -5.96
N ILE A 118 -9.78 1.36 -5.87
CA ILE A 118 -10.52 1.09 -4.63
C ILE A 118 -11.48 -0.08 -4.90
N GLY A 119 -11.61 -1.01 -3.96
CA GLY A 119 -12.57 -2.09 -4.12
C GLY A 119 -12.68 -3.02 -2.92
N SER A 120 -13.14 -4.24 -3.19
CA SER A 120 -13.26 -5.32 -2.20
C SER A 120 -12.05 -6.28 -2.19
N ALA A 121 -11.24 -6.27 -3.26
CA ALA A 121 -10.19 -7.25 -3.49
C ALA A 121 -8.98 -7.11 -2.54
N ASN A 122 -8.76 -8.12 -1.72
CA ASN A 122 -7.55 -8.21 -0.91
C ASN A 122 -6.34 -8.59 -1.78
N LEU A 123 -5.12 -8.21 -1.38
CA LEU A 123 -3.91 -8.67 -2.06
C LEU A 123 -3.52 -10.07 -1.58
N ASN A 124 -4.45 -11.03 -1.66
CA ASN A 124 -4.23 -12.46 -1.43
C ASN A 124 -4.66 -13.28 -2.67
N ASN A 125 -4.22 -14.53 -2.77
CA ASN A 125 -4.55 -15.37 -3.93
C ASN A 125 -6.06 -15.70 -4.03
N ARG A 126 -6.81 -15.56 -2.93
CA ARG A 126 -8.25 -15.82 -2.90
C ARG A 126 -9.01 -14.75 -3.70
N SER A 127 -8.81 -13.47 -3.39
CA SER A 127 -9.38 -12.34 -4.14
C SER A 127 -8.83 -12.23 -5.57
N MET A 128 -7.61 -12.70 -5.84
CA MET A 128 -7.02 -12.63 -7.19
C MET A 128 -7.45 -13.75 -8.14
N VAL A 129 -8.06 -14.84 -7.64
CA VAL A 129 -8.32 -16.06 -8.44
C VAL A 129 -9.69 -16.68 -8.20
N LEU A 130 -10.23 -16.60 -6.99
CA LEU A 130 -11.37 -17.41 -6.54
C LEU A 130 -12.60 -16.58 -6.17
N ASP A 131 -12.43 -15.57 -5.31
CA ASP A 131 -13.57 -14.80 -4.78
C ASP A 131 -14.12 -13.84 -5.83
N THR A 132 -15.43 -13.57 -5.74
CA THR A 132 -16.06 -12.50 -6.51
C THR A 132 -15.67 -11.15 -5.92
N GLU A 133 -15.03 -10.31 -6.71
CA GLU A 133 -14.52 -9.01 -6.27
C GLU A 133 -14.96 -7.90 -7.23
N CYS A 134 -15.07 -6.68 -6.72
CA CYS A 134 -15.32 -5.48 -7.51
C CYS A 134 -14.29 -4.40 -7.17
N CYS A 135 -13.70 -3.80 -8.20
CA CYS A 135 -12.77 -2.70 -8.09
C CYS A 135 -13.13 -1.59 -9.07
N ILE A 136 -12.95 -0.34 -8.64
CA ILE A 136 -13.06 0.85 -9.47
C ILE A 136 -11.68 1.47 -9.56
N ALA A 137 -11.27 1.82 -10.78
CA ALA A 137 -10.08 2.63 -11.03
C ALA A 137 -10.50 4.03 -11.51
N LEU A 138 -9.98 5.06 -10.85
CA LEU A 138 -10.06 6.44 -11.33
C LEU A 138 -8.68 6.85 -11.82
N VAL A 139 -8.59 7.28 -13.08
CA VAL A 139 -7.34 7.63 -13.76
C VAL A 139 -7.37 9.10 -14.15
N ALA A 140 -6.30 9.84 -13.85
CA ALA A 140 -6.19 11.25 -14.15
C ALA A 140 -6.13 11.53 -15.65
N ALA A 141 -5.40 10.70 -16.42
CA ALA A 141 -5.28 10.80 -17.87
C ALA A 141 -4.90 12.22 -18.35
N GLY A 142 -4.02 12.89 -17.60
CA GLY A 142 -3.58 14.27 -17.87
C GLY A 142 -4.50 15.37 -17.32
N GLU A 143 -5.65 15.05 -16.72
CA GLU A 143 -6.56 16.02 -16.10
C GLU A 143 -6.05 16.46 -14.71
N PRO A 144 -5.58 17.72 -14.55
CA PRO A 144 -4.98 18.18 -13.30
C PRO A 144 -5.94 18.12 -12.11
N ARG A 145 -7.25 18.34 -12.33
CA ARG A 145 -8.25 18.27 -11.26
C ARG A 145 -8.36 16.87 -10.68
N ILE A 146 -8.32 15.83 -11.52
CA ILE A 146 -8.42 14.44 -11.07
C ILE A 146 -7.13 14.03 -10.36
N ARG A 147 -5.96 14.39 -10.91
CA ARG A 147 -4.67 14.17 -10.24
C ARG A 147 -4.65 14.78 -8.83
N ALA A 148 -5.12 16.02 -8.69
CA ALA A 148 -5.21 16.69 -7.40
C ALA A 148 -6.18 15.99 -6.43
N ALA A 149 -7.30 15.45 -6.92
CA ALA A 149 -8.23 14.69 -6.09
C ALA A 149 -7.63 13.36 -5.60
N ILE A 150 -6.85 12.66 -6.45
CA ILE A 150 -6.15 11.43 -6.09
C ILE A 150 -5.06 11.73 -5.05
N ALA A 151 -4.23 12.75 -5.28
CA ALA A 151 -3.22 13.19 -4.33
C ALA A 151 -3.86 13.56 -2.98
N GLY A 152 -4.96 14.32 -3.00
CA GLY A 152 -5.70 14.69 -1.80
C GLY A 152 -6.27 13.49 -1.03
N MET A 153 -6.65 12.41 -1.71
CA MET A 153 -7.06 11.16 -1.05
C MET A 153 -5.88 10.50 -0.33
N ARG A 154 -4.73 10.37 -1.02
CA ARG A 154 -3.49 9.85 -0.41
C ARG A 154 -3.11 10.65 0.83
N ASP A 155 -3.13 11.98 0.72
CA ASP A 155 -2.71 12.88 1.78
C ASP A 155 -3.62 12.79 3.01
N ARG A 156 -4.94 12.62 2.80
CA ARG A 156 -5.91 12.40 3.89
C ARG A 156 -5.69 11.09 4.62
N LEU A 157 -5.51 9.99 3.90
CA LEU A 157 -5.25 8.67 4.48
C LEU A 157 -3.96 8.66 5.31
N LEU A 158 -2.89 9.19 4.71
CA LEU A 158 -1.60 9.35 5.40
C LEU A 158 -1.71 10.27 6.61
N ALA A 159 -2.38 11.42 6.49
CA ALA A 159 -2.55 12.36 7.58
C ALA A 159 -3.30 11.74 8.76
N GLU A 160 -4.33 10.92 8.47
CA GLU A 160 -5.04 10.17 9.49
C GLU A 160 -4.08 9.23 10.24
N HIS A 161 -3.36 8.36 9.53
CA HIS A 161 -2.43 7.42 10.16
C HIS A 161 -1.26 8.08 10.89
N LEU A 162 -0.81 9.21 10.37
CA LEU A 162 0.31 9.97 10.91
C LEU A 162 -0.13 10.99 11.96
N GLY A 163 -1.41 11.13 12.31
CA GLY A 163 -1.87 12.13 13.28
C GLY A 163 -1.40 13.55 12.92
N THR A 164 -1.59 13.96 11.68
CA THR A 164 -1.23 15.29 11.16
C THR A 164 -2.30 15.77 10.17
N THR A 165 -2.04 16.84 9.41
CA THR A 165 -2.99 17.36 8.40
C THR A 165 -2.59 16.94 6.98
N PRO A 166 -3.56 16.85 6.04
CA PRO A 166 -3.26 16.57 4.64
C PRO A 166 -2.27 17.58 4.03
N GLU A 167 -2.34 18.85 4.42
CA GLU A 167 -1.44 19.91 3.94
C GLU A 167 0.00 19.67 4.40
N ALA A 168 0.19 19.18 5.63
CA ALA A 168 1.52 18.82 6.13
C ALA A 168 2.11 17.62 5.37
N VAL A 169 1.27 16.63 5.02
CA VAL A 169 1.69 15.49 4.18
C VAL A 169 2.07 15.95 2.78
N ALA A 170 1.21 16.75 2.13
CA ALA A 170 1.44 17.30 0.81
C ALA A 170 2.75 18.12 0.76
N ALA A 171 2.96 18.99 1.75
CA ALA A 171 4.18 19.79 1.86
C ALA A 171 5.43 18.92 2.02
N ALA A 172 5.37 17.89 2.87
CA ALA A 172 6.49 16.98 3.07
C ALA A 172 6.83 16.18 1.80
N LEU A 173 5.82 15.70 1.06
CA LEU A 173 6.01 14.96 -0.20
C LEU A 173 6.50 15.85 -1.34
N ALA A 174 6.12 17.14 -1.36
CA ALA A 174 6.61 18.10 -2.35
C ALA A 174 8.09 18.47 -2.13
N GLN A 175 8.53 18.55 -0.87
CA GLN A 175 9.91 18.92 -0.50
C GLN A 175 10.88 17.73 -0.51
N ALA A 176 10.38 16.50 -0.45
CA ALA A 176 11.22 15.31 -0.45
C ALA A 176 11.55 14.86 -1.87
N GLY A 177 12.83 14.53 -2.12
CA GLY A 177 13.23 13.88 -3.36
C GLY A 177 12.61 12.49 -3.57
N ARG A 178 12.18 11.83 -2.47
CA ARG A 178 11.56 10.50 -2.47
C ARG A 178 10.38 10.46 -1.48
N PRO A 179 9.21 9.93 -1.87
CA PRO A 179 8.03 9.81 -1.01
C PRO A 179 8.26 9.12 0.35
N ASN A 180 8.97 7.98 0.37
CA ASN A 180 9.25 7.25 1.61
C ASN A 180 10.16 8.05 2.55
N ALA A 181 11.06 8.90 2.03
CA ALA A 181 11.85 9.79 2.88
C ALA A 181 10.99 10.86 3.57
N ALA A 182 9.92 11.35 2.92
CA ALA A 182 8.95 12.23 3.59
C ALA A 182 8.20 11.48 4.69
N LEU A 183 7.73 10.26 4.40
CA LEU A 183 7.02 9.42 5.36
C LEU A 183 7.89 9.06 6.56
N ASP A 184 9.16 8.73 6.34
CA ASP A 184 10.13 8.42 7.39
C ASP A 184 10.31 9.60 8.36
N ARG A 185 10.29 10.84 7.86
CA ARG A 185 10.31 12.04 8.71
C ARG A 185 8.99 12.25 9.45
N LEU A 186 7.86 12.15 8.74
CA LEU A 186 6.54 12.39 9.32
C LEU A 186 6.19 11.38 10.42
N ARG A 187 6.67 10.14 10.30
CA ARG A 187 6.41 9.08 11.28
C ARG A 187 7.33 9.12 12.50
N ALA A 188 8.42 9.90 12.47
CA ALA A 188 9.41 10.03 13.55
C ALA A 188 8.90 10.90 14.70
N LYS A 189 7.76 10.51 15.30
CA LYS A 189 7.11 11.21 16.41
C LYS A 189 6.31 10.25 17.30
N PRO A 190 6.07 10.59 18.57
CA PRO A 190 5.18 9.84 19.44
C PRO A 190 3.70 10.03 19.05
N GLY A 191 2.81 9.26 19.68
CA GLY A 191 1.37 9.34 19.49
C GLY A 191 0.86 8.45 18.35
N ARG A 192 0.02 9.02 17.49
CA ARG A 192 -0.55 8.35 16.31
C ARG A 192 0.44 8.44 15.15
N THR A 193 0.90 7.29 14.67
CA THR A 193 1.93 7.20 13.62
C THR A 193 1.87 5.87 12.86
N LEU A 194 2.71 5.71 11.84
CA LEU A 194 2.94 4.44 11.15
C LEU A 194 4.25 3.82 11.65
N ARG A 195 4.21 2.58 12.12
CA ARG A 195 5.41 1.82 12.54
C ARG A 195 5.72 0.71 11.54
N THR A 196 7.00 0.34 11.45
CA THR A 196 7.43 -0.78 10.59
C THR A 196 6.90 -2.09 11.15
N LEU A 197 6.30 -2.92 10.30
CA LEU A 197 5.85 -4.27 10.64
C LEU A 197 7.00 -5.28 10.60
#